data_AF-A0AAU9EBH8-F1
#
_entry.id   AF-A0AAU9EBH8-F1
#
_cell.length_a   1.000
_cell.length_b   1.000
_cell.length_c   1.000
_cell.angle_alpha   90.00
_cell.angle_beta   90.00
_cell.angle_gamma   90.00
#
_symmetry.space_group_name_H-M   'P 1'
#
loop_
_entity.id
_entity.type
_entity.pdbx_description
1 polymer ?
#
loop_
_entity_poly.entity_id
_entity_poly.type
_entity_poly.pdbx_seq_one_letter_code
_entity_poly.pdbx_strand_id
1 'polypeptide(L)'
;MPLAASLRPDLALDALEQALWARGDIEGLVHHSDRGSQYLSIGYTERLAEAGVEPSVGSVGNSYDNALAETVIGLYKTEVIRRRGPLRNLDAVEFATLEWVDWFNNRRLLEPMGHIPPVEIEMAYYQSLPAQAMAA
;
A
#
# COMPACT_ATOMS: atom_id res chain seq x y z
N MET A 1 0.59 8.70 3.67
CA MET A 1 -0.55 8.39 2.78
C MET A 1 -1.36 9.65 2.59
N PRO A 2 -1.42 10.20 1.37
CA PRO A 2 -2.21 11.40 1.11
C PRO A 2 -3.71 11.07 1.10
N LEU A 3 -4.55 12.02 1.52
CA LEU A 3 -6.01 11.91 1.45
C LEU A 3 -6.60 13.11 0.73
N ALA A 4 -7.62 12.87 -0.10
CA ALA A 4 -8.33 13.92 -0.80
C ALA A 4 -9.85 13.68 -0.80
N ALA A 5 -10.61 14.75 -0.95
CA ALA A 5 -12.07 14.70 -1.04
C ALA A 5 -12.59 14.14 -2.40
N SER A 6 -11.71 13.92 -3.37
CA SER A 6 -12.04 13.44 -4.71
C SER A 6 -10.95 12.52 -5.26
N LEU A 7 -11.33 11.52 -6.04
CA LEU A 7 -10.42 10.59 -6.70
C LEU A 7 -9.71 11.28 -7.87
N ARG A 8 -8.50 11.82 -7.63
CA ARG A 8 -7.65 12.44 -8.67
C ARG A 8 -6.47 11.52 -8.99
N PRO A 9 -6.01 11.47 -10.25
CA PRO A 9 -4.80 10.72 -10.62
C PRO A 9 -3.58 11.13 -9.77
N ASP A 10 -3.46 12.43 -9.48
CA ASP A 10 -2.38 13.01 -8.67
C ASP A 10 -2.27 12.36 -7.29
N LEU A 11 -3.39 11.92 -6.70
CA LEU A 11 -3.38 11.28 -5.40
C LEU A 11 -2.66 9.92 -5.43
N ALA A 12 -2.86 9.16 -6.51
CA ALA A 12 -2.19 7.88 -6.71
C ALA A 12 -0.69 8.11 -6.96
N LEU A 13 -0.33 9.13 -7.75
CA LEU A 13 1.06 9.54 -7.97
C LEU A 13 1.74 9.97 -6.66
N ASP A 14 1.11 10.83 -5.85
CA ASP A 14 1.65 11.25 -4.56
C ASP A 14 1.89 10.06 -3.62
N ALA A 15 0.97 9.09 -3.63
CA ALA A 15 1.13 7.86 -2.85
C ALA A 15 2.30 6.99 -3.37
N LEU A 16 2.47 6.91 -4.69
CA LEU A 16 3.60 6.22 -5.32
C LEU A 16 4.93 6.89 -4.93
N GLU A 17 5.03 8.22 -5.02
CA GLU A 17 6.26 8.94 -4.62
C GLU A 17 6.63 8.70 -3.15
N GLN A 18 5.65 8.79 -2.26
CA GLN A 18 5.88 8.50 -0.83
C GLN A 18 6.36 7.06 -0.61
N ALA A 19 5.81 6.09 -1.36
CA ALA A 19 6.20 4.70 -1.25
C ALA A 19 7.62 4.47 -1.77
N LEU A 20 7.96 5.02 -2.95
CA LEU A 20 9.31 4.92 -3.52
C LEU A 20 10.36 5.53 -2.59
N TRP A 21 10.08 6.72 -2.06
CA TRP A 21 10.97 7.39 -1.10
C TRP A 21 11.18 6.57 0.18
N ALA A 22 10.11 5.96 0.71
CA ALA A 22 10.18 5.19 1.95
C ALA A 22 10.93 3.85 1.78
N ARG A 23 10.90 3.23 0.58
CA ARG A 23 11.50 1.92 0.32
C ARG A 23 13.01 1.96 0.12
N GLY A 24 13.55 3.05 -0.42
CA GLY A 24 14.99 3.18 -0.66
C GLY A 24 15.42 2.35 -1.87
N ASP A 25 15.98 1.15 -1.64
CA ASP A 25 16.34 0.23 -2.72
C ASP A 25 15.08 -0.39 -3.35
N ILE A 26 14.95 -0.21 -4.66
CA ILE A 26 13.78 -0.60 -5.46
C ILE A 26 14.17 -1.50 -6.64
N GLU A 27 15.39 -2.03 -6.64
CA GLU A 27 15.85 -2.95 -7.68
C GLU A 27 14.96 -4.21 -7.73
N GLY A 28 14.48 -4.55 -8.93
CA GLY A 28 13.59 -5.69 -9.14
C GLY A 28 12.18 -5.53 -8.57
N LEU A 29 11.76 -4.32 -8.18
CA LEU A 29 10.43 -4.09 -7.62
C LEU A 29 9.33 -4.27 -8.68
N VAL A 30 8.30 -5.01 -8.32
CA VAL A 30 7.05 -5.13 -9.09
C VAL A 30 5.95 -4.32 -8.41
N HIS A 31 5.35 -3.36 -9.13
CA HIS A 31 4.19 -2.63 -8.66
C HIS A 31 2.90 -3.30 -9.15
N HIS A 32 2.18 -3.96 -8.25
CA HIS A 32 0.88 -4.53 -8.57
C HIS A 32 -0.27 -3.54 -8.27
N SER A 33 -1.16 -3.34 -9.23
CA SER A 33 -2.37 -2.53 -9.08
C SER A 33 -3.61 -3.22 -9.63
N ASP A 34 -4.79 -2.75 -9.22
CA ASP A 34 -6.02 -3.04 -9.94
C ASP A 34 -6.04 -2.32 -11.31
N ARG A 35 -7.14 -2.50 -12.06
CA ARG A 35 -7.33 -1.88 -13.38
C ARG A 35 -8.00 -0.51 -13.31
N GLY A 36 -7.96 0.18 -12.17
CA GLY A 36 -8.50 1.52 -12.01
C GLY A 36 -7.88 2.50 -13.00
N SER A 37 -8.68 3.45 -13.51
CA SER A 37 -8.23 4.40 -14.53
C SER A 37 -7.08 5.31 -14.07
N GLN A 38 -6.90 5.47 -12.76
CA GLN A 38 -5.77 6.20 -12.17
C GLN A 38 -4.46 5.47 -12.40
N TYR A 39 -4.45 4.14 -12.19
CA TYR A 39 -3.26 3.29 -12.34
C TYR A 39 -2.92 2.98 -13.79
N LEU A 40 -3.91 3.08 -14.70
CA LEU A 40 -3.72 2.96 -16.15
C LEU A 40 -3.45 4.30 -16.84
N SER A 41 -3.36 5.40 -16.09
CA SER A 41 -3.08 6.72 -16.67
C SER A 41 -1.63 6.80 -17.18
N ILE A 42 -1.44 7.55 -18.26
CA ILE A 42 -0.12 7.72 -18.90
C ILE A 42 0.93 8.17 -17.87
N GLY A 43 0.64 9.25 -17.14
CA GLY A 43 1.58 9.79 -16.15
C GLY A 43 1.94 8.81 -15.03
N TYR A 44 1.01 7.95 -14.61
CA TYR A 44 1.31 6.92 -13.61
C TYR A 44 2.24 5.84 -14.16
N THR A 45 1.94 5.33 -15.36
CA THR A 45 2.77 4.30 -16.01
C THR A 45 4.16 4.82 -16.43
N GLU A 46 4.25 6.06 -16.88
CA GLU A 46 5.54 6.72 -17.20
C GLU A 46 6.39 6.84 -15.94
N ARG A 47 5.80 7.27 -14.82
CA ARG A 47 6.54 7.42 -13.57
C ARG A 47 7.08 6.09 -13.01
N LEU A 48 6.33 5.00 -13.16
CA LEU A 48 6.81 3.64 -12.82
C LEU A 48 8.00 3.24 -13.69
N ALA A 49 7.93 3.51 -15.00
CA ALA A 49 9.04 3.22 -15.91
C ALA A 49 10.29 4.05 -15.56
N GLU A 50 10.12 5.34 -15.22
CA GLU A 50 11.21 6.21 -14.75
C GLU A 50 11.82 5.72 -13.43
N ALA A 51 11.03 5.10 -12.56
CA ALA A 51 11.51 4.49 -11.33
C ALA A 51 12.26 3.16 -11.56
N GLY A 52 12.19 2.58 -12.76
CA GLY A 52 12.67 1.21 -13.02
C GLY A 52 11.78 0.13 -12.40
N VAL A 53 10.52 0.43 -12.10
CA VAL A 53 9.58 -0.47 -11.44
C VAL A 53 8.71 -1.18 -12.46
N GLU A 54 8.64 -2.52 -12.39
CA GLU A 54 7.85 -3.31 -13.32
C GLU A 54 6.35 -3.26 -12.96
N PRO A 55 5.47 -2.76 -13.86
CA PRO A 55 4.04 -2.73 -13.58
C PRO A 55 3.41 -4.12 -13.76
N SER A 56 2.56 -4.52 -12.82
CA SER A 56 1.69 -5.68 -12.89
C SER A 56 0.26 -5.25 -12.63
N VAL A 57 -0.69 -5.70 -13.44
CA VAL A 57 -2.11 -5.35 -13.31
C VAL A 57 -2.97 -6.59 -13.23
N GLY A 58 -4.01 -6.53 -12.38
CA GLY A 58 -4.95 -7.62 -12.20
C GLY A 58 -5.55 -8.15 -13.51
N SER A 59 -5.73 -9.48 -13.56
CA SER A 59 -6.32 -10.20 -14.69
C SER A 59 -7.80 -9.85 -14.85
N VAL A 60 -8.29 -9.82 -16.09
CA VAL A 60 -9.70 -9.50 -16.36
C VAL A 60 -10.61 -10.57 -15.76
N GLY A 61 -11.56 -10.15 -14.93
CA GLY A 61 -12.54 -11.05 -14.30
C GLY A 61 -11.99 -11.87 -13.14
N ASN A 62 -10.78 -11.59 -12.65
CA ASN A 62 -10.19 -12.25 -11.49
C ASN A 62 -10.10 -11.30 -10.29
N SER A 63 -11.01 -11.44 -9.32
CA SER A 63 -10.98 -10.62 -8.11
C SER A 63 -9.90 -11.05 -7.11
N TYR A 64 -9.30 -12.25 -7.26
CA TYR A 64 -8.28 -12.73 -6.32
C TYR A 64 -7.03 -11.84 -6.31
N ASP A 65 -6.69 -11.24 -7.46
CA ASP A 65 -5.52 -10.36 -7.60
C ASP A 65 -5.64 -9.11 -6.70
N ASN A 66 -6.86 -8.62 -6.46
CA ASN A 66 -7.13 -7.45 -5.61
C ASN A 66 -7.62 -7.82 -4.19
N ALA A 67 -7.94 -9.08 -3.93
CA ALA A 67 -8.66 -9.50 -2.73
C ALA A 67 -7.94 -9.13 -1.43
N LEU A 68 -6.60 -9.19 -1.42
CA LEU A 68 -5.80 -8.80 -0.25
C LEU A 68 -5.94 -7.30 0.04
N ALA A 69 -5.78 -6.46 -0.99
CA ALA A 69 -5.93 -5.01 -0.87
C ALA A 69 -7.35 -4.65 -0.42
N GLU A 70 -8.37 -5.26 -1.03
CA GLU A 70 -9.78 -5.05 -0.65
C GLU A 70 -10.07 -5.46 0.80
N THR A 71 -9.46 -6.55 1.27
CA THR A 71 -9.59 -7.00 2.65
C THR A 71 -9.06 -5.96 3.64
N VAL A 72 -7.87 -5.40 3.37
CA VAL A 72 -7.28 -4.35 4.20
C VAL A 72 -8.15 -3.08 4.19
N ILE A 73 -8.66 -2.67 3.03
CA ILE A 73 -9.58 -1.53 2.92
C ILE A 73 -10.90 -1.80 3.66
N GLY A 74 -11.42 -3.04 3.62
CA GLY A 74 -12.59 -3.47 4.37
C GLY A 74 -12.40 -3.37 5.88
N LEU A 75 -11.23 -3.79 6.38
CA LEU A 75 -10.84 -3.64 7.78
C LEU A 75 -10.76 -2.17 8.17
N TYR A 76 -10.07 -1.34 7.40
CA TYR A 76 -9.95 0.10 7.64
C TYR A 76 -11.34 0.78 7.75
N LYS A 77 -12.23 0.54 6.77
CA LYS A 77 -13.59 1.10 6.79
C LYS A 77 -14.38 0.64 8.02
N THR A 78 -14.17 -0.59 8.47
CA THR A 78 -14.87 -1.14 9.63
C THR A 78 -14.32 -0.58 10.95
N GLU A 79 -13.01 -0.58 11.12
CA GLU A 79 -12.35 -0.26 12.38
C GLU A 79 -12.21 1.25 12.61
N VAL A 80 -12.06 2.03 11.54
CA VAL A 80 -11.88 3.48 11.63
C VAL A 80 -13.18 4.19 11.30
N ILE A 81 -13.66 4.07 10.06
CA ILE A 81 -14.79 4.90 9.59
C ILE A 81 -16.09 4.55 10.33
N ARG A 82 -16.43 3.26 10.46
CA ARG A 82 -17.68 2.82 11.11
C ARG A 82 -17.62 2.85 12.64
N ARG A 83 -16.51 2.40 13.24
CA ARG A 83 -16.39 2.28 14.71
C ARG A 83 -15.97 3.57 15.42
N ARG A 84 -15.08 4.39 14.84
CA ARG A 84 -14.60 5.66 15.44
C ARG A 84 -15.38 6.89 14.97
N GLY A 85 -16.30 6.72 14.01
CA GLY A 85 -17.10 7.81 13.45
C GLY A 85 -18.16 8.38 14.40
N PRO A 86 -18.75 9.55 14.06
CA PRO A 86 -18.55 10.27 12.80
C PRO A 86 -17.32 11.19 12.81
N LEU A 87 -16.44 11.00 11.83
CA LEU A 87 -15.30 11.89 11.54
C LEU A 87 -15.82 13.03 10.65
N ARG A 88 -15.75 14.27 11.14
CA ARG A 88 -16.53 15.40 10.58
C ARG A 88 -15.79 16.24 9.53
N ASN A 89 -14.49 16.06 9.37
CA ASN A 89 -13.66 16.78 8.41
C ASN A 89 -12.51 15.89 7.92
N LEU A 90 -11.80 16.36 6.87
CA LEU A 90 -10.71 15.62 6.26
C LEU A 90 -9.56 15.39 7.24
N ASP A 91 -9.18 16.40 8.02
CA ASP A 91 -8.09 16.32 9.00
C ASP A 91 -8.33 15.22 10.04
N ALA A 92 -9.57 15.06 10.52
CA ALA A 92 -9.93 14.00 11.45
C ALA A 92 -9.82 12.61 10.81
N VAL A 93 -10.14 12.48 9.52
CA VAL A 93 -9.93 11.23 8.77
C VAL A 93 -8.45 10.98 8.57
N GLU A 94 -7.66 11.99 8.26
CA GLU A 94 -6.22 11.88 8.06
C GLU A 94 -5.50 11.43 9.33
N PHE A 95 -5.76 12.10 10.45
CA PHE A 95 -5.17 11.72 11.72
C PHE A 95 -5.54 10.29 12.11
N ALA A 96 -6.83 9.92 12.00
CA ALA A 96 -7.28 8.58 12.31
C ALA A 96 -6.68 7.51 11.35
N THR A 97 -6.44 7.88 10.10
CA THR A 97 -5.76 7.01 9.11
C THR A 97 -4.31 6.80 9.50
N LEU A 98 -3.57 7.86 9.83
CA LEU A 98 -2.16 7.78 10.23
C LEU A 98 -2.00 6.90 11.49
N GLU A 99 -2.83 7.12 12.51
CA GLU A 99 -2.84 6.28 13.72
C GLU A 99 -3.13 4.81 13.40
N TRP A 100 -4.11 4.57 12.53
CA TRP A 100 -4.50 3.20 12.18
C TRP A 100 -3.43 2.49 11.36
N VAL A 101 -2.78 3.18 10.41
CA VAL A 101 -1.68 2.61 9.61
C VAL A 101 -0.47 2.29 10.48
N ASP A 102 -0.08 3.20 11.38
CA ASP A 102 1.00 2.94 12.36
C ASP A 102 0.67 1.71 13.21
N TRP A 103 -0.52 1.67 13.81
CA TRP A 103 -0.94 0.54 14.62
C TRP A 103 -1.02 -0.76 13.82
N PHE A 104 -1.56 -0.72 12.60
CA PHE A 104 -1.70 -1.90 11.74
C PHE A 104 -0.33 -2.51 11.43
N ASN A 105 0.65 -1.70 11.05
CA ASN A 105 1.96 -2.21 10.65
C ASN A 105 2.86 -2.57 11.84
N ASN A 106 2.81 -1.79 12.92
CA ASN A 106 3.78 -1.90 14.01
C ASN A 106 3.26 -2.65 15.25
N ARG A 107 1.94 -2.88 15.38
CA ARG A 107 1.35 -3.42 16.62
C ARG A 107 0.25 -4.47 16.41
N ARG A 108 -0.43 -4.50 15.26
CA ARG A 108 -1.54 -5.44 15.02
C ARG A 108 -1.02 -6.86 14.88
N LEU A 109 -1.50 -7.74 15.75
CA LEU A 109 -1.20 -9.17 15.66
C LEU A 109 -2.13 -9.83 14.64
N LEU A 110 -1.55 -10.61 13.73
CA LEU A 110 -2.29 -11.36 12.71
C LEU A 110 -2.06 -12.86 12.92
N GLU A 111 -3.12 -13.58 13.27
CA GLU A 111 -3.07 -15.04 13.48
C GLU A 111 -2.47 -15.79 12.27
N PRO A 112 -2.85 -15.51 11.00
CA PRO A 112 -2.25 -16.18 9.84
C PRO A 112 -0.74 -15.97 9.70
N MET A 113 -0.19 -14.94 10.35
CA MET A 113 1.22 -14.59 10.33
C MET A 113 1.96 -15.05 11.59
N GLY A 114 1.34 -15.89 12.44
CA GLY A 114 1.96 -16.38 13.67
C GLY A 114 1.84 -15.42 14.86
N HIS A 115 0.83 -14.54 14.86
CA HIS A 115 0.57 -13.57 15.93
C HIS A 115 1.70 -12.55 16.15
N ILE A 116 2.33 -12.10 15.08
CA ILE A 116 3.30 -11.00 15.10
C ILE A 116 2.84 -9.83 14.20
N PRO A 117 3.36 -8.60 14.43
CA PRO A 117 3.10 -7.45 13.56
C PRO A 117 3.65 -7.61 12.14
N PRO A 118 3.02 -6.99 11.13
CA PRO A 118 3.52 -6.97 9.75
C PRO A 118 4.99 -6.53 9.62
N VAL A 119 5.43 -5.53 10.40
CA VAL A 119 6.82 -5.06 10.36
C VAL A 119 7.82 -6.15 10.77
N GLU A 120 7.47 -7.02 11.72
CA GLU A 120 8.35 -8.10 12.14
C GLU A 120 8.47 -9.19 11.07
N ILE A 121 7.38 -9.49 10.36
CA ILE A 121 7.39 -10.40 9.21
C ILE A 121 8.30 -9.86 8.10
N GLU A 122 8.15 -8.57 7.77
CA GLU A 122 8.95 -7.91 6.75
C GLU A 122 10.44 -7.89 7.12
N MET A 123 10.77 -7.56 8.37
CA MET A 123 12.14 -7.61 8.88
C MET A 123 12.73 -9.02 8.80
N ALA A 124 11.98 -10.05 9.19
CA ALA A 124 12.43 -11.43 9.11
C ALA A 124 12.67 -11.88 7.66
N TYR A 125 11.81 -11.45 6.73
CA TYR A 125 12.00 -11.69 5.30
C TYR A 125 13.33 -11.11 4.80
N TYR A 126 13.60 -9.82 5.06
CA TYR A 126 14.84 -9.18 4.62
C TYR A 126 16.10 -9.75 5.31
N GLN A 127 16.00 -10.21 6.56
CA GLN A 127 17.10 -10.90 7.23
C GLN A 127 17.38 -12.29 6.65
N SER A 128 16.38 -12.94 6.05
CA SER A 128 16.51 -14.28 5.45
C SER A 128 17.07 -14.28 4.03
N LEU A 129 17.10 -13.12 3.37
CA LEU A 129 17.64 -13.00 2.01
C LEU A 129 19.17 -13.17 2.04
N PRO A 130 19.75 -14.08 1.22
CA PRO A 130 21.19 -14.21 1.13
C PRO A 130 21.83 -12.91 0.61
N ALA A 131 23.00 -12.56 1.15
CA ALA A 131 23.76 -11.35 0.82
C ALA A 131 24.14 -11.17 -0.68
N GLN A 132 23.89 -12.17 -1.52
CA GLN A 132 24.12 -12.13 -2.97
C GLN A 132 22.94 -11.61 -3.80
N ALA A 133 21.78 -11.33 -3.20
CA ALA A 133 20.65 -10.71 -3.89
C ALA A 133 20.69 -9.15 -3.89
N MET A 134 21.73 -8.54 -3.29
CA MET A 134 21.88 -7.08 -3.18
C MET A 134 22.99 -6.50 -4.10
N ALA A 135 23.52 -7.31 -5.01
CA ALA A 135 24.59 -6.89 -5.92
C ALA A 135 24.52 -7.70 -7.22
N ALA A 136 23.63 -7.33 -8.14
CA ALA A 136 23.67 -7.79 -9.53
C ALA A 136 23.04 -6.77 -10.47
#